data_AF-A0A9W4Q214-F1
#
_entry.id   AF-A0A9W4Q214-F1
#
_cell.length_a   1.000
_cell.length_b   1.000
_cell.length_c   1.000
_cell.angle_alpha   90.00
_cell.angle_beta   90.00
_cell.angle_gamma   90.00
#
_symmetry.space_group_name_H-M   'P 1'
#
loop_
_entity.id
_entity.type
_entity.pdbx_description
1 polymer ?
#
loop_
_entity_poly.entity_id
_entity_poly.type
_entity_poly.pdbx_seq_one_letter_code
_entity_poly.pdbx_strand_id
1 'polypeptide(L)'
;MDIRKIPRSKSNPQFNEDTLPEALAAFQISYEHLAALGGLRGKIRYVAPEVNGLWTNESFHNYADYALAGPFQEGLRQLREEGHRGRCVIMCSEAVWWRCHRRIVSDYLIARGESVFHIMGKERLEPASLTPGAIIQPDGTVVYPQVQHSDA
;
A
#
# COMPACT_ATOMS: atom_id res chain seq x y z
N MET A 1 -6.84 -7.38 6.30
CA MET A 1 -7.11 -6.06 5.70
C MET A 1 -7.07 -6.13 4.19
N ASP A 2 -8.21 -5.92 3.55
CA ASP A 2 -8.31 -5.81 2.11
C ASP A 2 -8.20 -4.35 1.69
N ILE A 3 -7.15 -4.01 0.95
CA ILE A 3 -6.90 -2.66 0.46
C ILE A 3 -7.19 -2.54 -1.03
N ARG A 4 -8.04 -3.41 -1.61
CA ARG A 4 -8.50 -3.23 -2.99
C ARG A 4 -9.50 -2.10 -3.06
N LYS A 5 -9.43 -1.25 -4.10
CA LYS A 5 -10.49 -0.25 -4.35
C LYS A 5 -11.84 -0.90 -4.61
N ILE A 6 -11.83 -2.01 -5.34
CA ILE A 6 -12.99 -2.82 -5.68
C ILE A 6 -12.63 -4.26 -5.27
N PRO A 7 -13.14 -4.76 -4.13
CA PRO A 7 -12.81 -6.10 -3.62
C PRO A 7 -13.64 -7.20 -4.31
N ARG A 8 -13.74 -7.14 -5.64
CA ARG A 8 -14.53 -8.08 -6.46
C ARG A 8 -13.80 -8.42 -7.76
N SER A 9 -13.93 -9.67 -8.20
CA SER A 9 -13.37 -10.21 -9.42
C SER A 9 -14.29 -11.28 -10.01
N LYS A 10 -14.53 -11.22 -11.33
CA LYS A 10 -15.25 -12.29 -12.04
C LYS A 10 -14.38 -13.53 -12.24
N SER A 11 -13.08 -13.34 -12.47
CA SER A 11 -12.14 -14.45 -12.72
C SER A 11 -11.67 -15.13 -11.45
N ASN A 12 -11.70 -14.43 -10.31
CA ASN A 12 -11.30 -14.95 -9.01
C ASN A 12 -12.37 -14.68 -7.94
N PRO A 13 -13.59 -15.23 -8.10
CA PRO A 13 -14.72 -14.90 -7.23
C PRO A 13 -14.53 -15.36 -5.78
N GLN A 14 -13.69 -16.37 -5.53
CA GLN A 14 -13.39 -16.86 -4.18
C GLN A 14 -12.74 -15.81 -3.28
N PHE A 15 -12.11 -14.79 -3.87
CA PHE A 15 -11.52 -13.67 -3.15
C PHE A 15 -12.43 -12.45 -3.10
N ASN A 16 -13.73 -12.56 -3.38
CA ASN A 16 -14.62 -11.41 -3.28
C ASN A 16 -15.00 -11.12 -1.83
N GLU A 17 -15.36 -9.88 -1.54
CA GLU A 17 -15.79 -9.46 -0.20
C GLU A 17 -16.99 -10.24 0.35
N ASP A 18 -17.83 -10.83 -0.50
CA ASP A 18 -18.99 -11.63 -0.12
C ASP A 18 -18.68 -13.12 0.12
N THR A 19 -17.48 -13.59 -0.24
CA THR A 19 -17.08 -15.00 -0.08
C THR A 19 -15.87 -15.18 0.85
N LEU A 20 -14.90 -14.27 0.73
CA LEU A 20 -13.62 -14.39 1.43
C LEU A 20 -13.74 -14.34 2.96
N PRO A 21 -14.61 -13.51 3.58
CA PRO A 21 -14.73 -13.47 5.03
C PRO A 21 -15.11 -14.83 5.64
N GLU A 22 -16.05 -15.55 5.01
CA GLU A 22 -16.50 -16.87 5.48
C GLU A 22 -15.35 -17.90 5.40
N ALA A 23 -14.62 -17.91 4.28
CA ALA A 23 -13.47 -18.80 4.12
C ALA A 23 -12.35 -18.51 5.14
N LEU A 24 -12.11 -17.24 5.47
CA LEU A 24 -11.11 -16.83 6.48
C LEU A 24 -11.55 -17.14 7.92
N ALA A 25 -12.85 -17.03 8.21
CA ALA A 25 -13.41 -17.29 9.53
C ALA A 25 -13.15 -18.73 10.00
N ALA A 26 -13.15 -19.71 9.08
CA ALA A 26 -12.79 -21.11 9.37
C ALA A 26 -11.35 -21.26 9.93
N PHE A 27 -10.47 -20.28 9.69
CA PHE A 27 -9.11 -20.22 10.20
C PHE A 27 -8.94 -19.17 11.31
N GLN A 28 -10.03 -18.65 11.86
CA GLN A 28 -10.05 -17.59 12.88
C GLN A 28 -9.36 -16.29 12.41
N ILE A 29 -9.38 -16.01 11.11
CA ILE A 29 -8.84 -14.79 10.53
C ILE A 29 -10.01 -13.84 10.28
N SER A 30 -9.95 -12.64 10.87
CA SER A 30 -10.93 -11.59 10.59
C SER A 30 -10.68 -10.93 9.23
N TYR A 31 -11.76 -10.50 8.58
CA TYR A 31 -11.71 -9.75 7.33
C TYR A 31 -12.28 -8.35 7.56
N GLU A 32 -11.58 -7.37 7.02
CA GLU A 32 -12.04 -5.99 6.97
C GLU A 32 -11.54 -5.34 5.68
N HIS A 33 -12.39 -4.50 5.08
CA HIS A 33 -12.10 -3.74 3.87
C HIS A 33 -11.70 -2.31 4.21
N LEU A 34 -10.50 -1.90 3.80
CA LEU A 34 -9.93 -0.59 4.07
C LEU A 34 -9.73 0.18 2.75
N ALA A 35 -10.85 0.65 2.18
CA ALA A 35 -10.90 1.34 0.89
C ALA A 35 -10.03 2.61 0.84
N ALA A 36 -9.71 3.22 1.98
CA ALA A 36 -8.84 4.38 2.10
C ALA A 36 -7.43 4.12 1.56
N LEU A 37 -6.92 2.88 1.70
CA LEU A 37 -5.64 2.42 1.15
C LEU A 37 -5.80 1.73 -0.22
N GLY A 38 -6.99 1.87 -0.81
CA GLY A 38 -7.31 1.40 -2.16
C GLY A 38 -6.52 2.10 -3.25
N GLY A 39 -5.94 1.33 -4.18
CA GLY A 39 -5.39 1.84 -5.45
C GLY A 39 -6.44 2.51 -6.36
N LEU A 40 -6.14 2.63 -7.67
CA LEU A 40 -6.99 3.28 -8.67
C LEU A 40 -7.37 4.72 -8.27
N ARG A 41 -6.34 5.56 -8.07
CA ARG A 41 -6.48 6.97 -7.73
C ARG A 41 -6.30 7.85 -8.96
N GLY A 42 -7.12 8.90 -9.02
CA GLY A 42 -7.03 9.92 -10.07
C GLY A 42 -5.94 10.94 -9.77
N LYS A 43 -5.61 11.74 -10.79
CA LYS A 43 -4.62 12.80 -10.70
C LYS A 43 -4.99 13.85 -9.65
N ILE A 44 -4.06 14.16 -8.76
CA ILE A 44 -4.14 15.29 -7.82
C ILE A 44 -3.52 16.51 -8.50
N ARG A 45 -4.22 17.65 -8.50
CA ARG A 45 -3.77 18.86 -9.24
C ARG A 45 -2.96 19.85 -8.41
N TYR A 46 -3.01 19.73 -7.09
CA TYR A 46 -2.35 20.65 -6.16
C TYR A 46 -1.01 20.13 -5.62
N VAL A 47 -0.60 18.91 -6.00
CA VAL A 47 0.74 18.38 -5.73
C VAL A 47 1.60 18.64 -6.97
N ALA A 48 2.78 19.23 -6.77
CA ALA A 48 3.69 19.51 -7.86
C ALA A 48 4.29 18.18 -8.40
N PRO A 49 4.34 17.95 -9.72
CA PRO A 49 4.77 16.66 -10.30
C PRO A 49 6.13 16.16 -9.81
N GLU A 50 7.05 17.06 -9.50
CA GLU A 50 8.40 16.76 -9.02
C GLU A 50 8.41 16.07 -7.63
N VAL A 51 7.38 16.26 -6.81
CA VAL A 51 7.28 15.67 -5.46
C VAL A 51 7.34 14.15 -5.52
N ASN A 52 6.66 13.55 -6.51
CA ASN A 52 6.59 12.11 -6.72
C ASN A 52 7.09 11.69 -8.11
N GLY A 53 7.99 12.50 -8.68
CA GLY A 53 8.47 12.35 -10.06
C GLY A 53 9.26 11.08 -10.35
N LEU A 54 9.71 10.33 -9.34
CA LEU A 54 10.32 9.00 -9.50
C LEU A 54 9.36 8.02 -10.17
N TRP A 55 8.06 8.15 -9.92
CA TRP A 55 7.05 7.30 -10.52
C TRP A 55 6.71 7.76 -11.93
N THR A 56 7.32 7.13 -12.93
CA THR A 56 7.02 7.35 -14.35
C THR A 56 5.69 6.72 -14.79
N ASN A 57 5.22 5.70 -14.06
CA ASN A 57 3.89 5.14 -14.26
C ASN A 57 2.83 6.02 -13.58
N GLU A 58 1.89 6.55 -14.36
CA GLU A 58 0.86 7.47 -13.88
C GLU A 58 0.02 6.92 -12.72
N SER A 59 -0.27 5.61 -12.70
CA SER A 59 -1.06 5.02 -11.62
C SER A 59 -0.30 5.02 -10.28
N PHE A 60 1.01 4.78 -10.32
CA PHE A 60 1.85 4.90 -9.12
C PHE A 60 2.04 6.35 -8.70
N HIS A 61 2.25 7.25 -9.66
CA HIS A 61 2.37 8.68 -9.41
C HIS A 61 1.13 9.24 -8.72
N ASN A 62 -0.05 9.02 -9.31
CA ASN A 62 -1.33 9.47 -8.75
C ASN A 62 -1.59 8.86 -7.36
N TYR A 63 -1.15 7.61 -7.13
CA TYR A 63 -1.29 6.97 -5.83
C TYR A 63 -0.35 7.57 -4.78
N ALA A 64 0.89 7.90 -5.16
CA ALA A 64 1.86 8.59 -4.29
C ALA A 64 1.36 10.00 -3.92
N ASP A 65 0.78 10.74 -4.87
CA ASP A 65 0.17 12.05 -4.58
C ASP A 65 -1.02 11.92 -3.64
N TYR A 66 -1.88 10.92 -3.87
CA TYR A 66 -2.99 10.62 -2.98
C TYR A 66 -2.51 10.22 -1.58
N ALA A 67 -1.35 9.57 -1.46
CA ALA A 67 -0.80 9.16 -0.17
C ALA A 67 -0.47 10.35 0.75
N LEU A 68 -0.25 11.53 0.18
CA LEU A 68 -0.05 12.77 0.93
C LEU A 68 -1.37 13.34 1.50
N ALA A 69 -2.53 12.85 1.05
CA ALA A 69 -3.82 13.37 1.48
C ALA A 69 -4.31 12.75 2.80
N GLY A 70 -5.10 13.52 3.56
CA GLY A 70 -5.66 13.10 4.85
C GLY A 70 -6.36 11.73 4.86
N PRO A 71 -7.21 11.38 3.87
CA PRO A 71 -7.87 10.07 3.85
C PRO A 71 -6.90 8.88 3.80
N PHE A 72 -5.77 9.01 3.10
CA PHE A 72 -4.76 7.96 3.11
C PHE A 72 -4.09 7.86 4.49
N GLN A 73 -3.70 9.00 5.06
CA GLN A 73 -3.05 9.05 6.37
C GLN A 73 -3.92 8.44 7.47
N GLU A 74 -5.23 8.69 7.41
CA GLU A 74 -6.20 8.11 8.32
C GLU A 74 -6.34 6.59 8.14
N GLY A 75 -6.41 6.12 6.89
CA GLY A 75 -6.39 4.68 6.60
C GLY A 75 -5.11 4.01 7.08
N LEU A 76 -3.96 4.67 6.93
CA LEU A 76 -2.68 4.16 7.43
C LEU A 76 -2.67 4.08 8.96
N ARG A 77 -3.22 5.08 9.65
CA ARG A 77 -3.38 5.07 11.12
C ARG A 77 -4.22 3.87 11.57
N GLN A 78 -5.39 3.66 10.96
CA GLN A 78 -6.26 2.52 11.25
C GLN A 78 -5.53 1.19 11.03
N LEU A 79 -4.82 1.05 9.91
CA LEU A 79 -4.05 -0.17 9.62
C LEU A 79 -3.00 -0.47 10.69
N ARG A 80 -2.30 0.57 11.18
CA ARG A 80 -1.29 0.43 12.23
C ARG A 80 -1.90 0.03 13.57
N GLU A 81 -3.02 0.64 13.94
CA GLU A 81 -3.74 0.27 15.17
C GLU A 81 -4.16 -1.19 15.17
N GLU A 82 -4.67 -1.68 14.05
CA GLU A 82 -5.03 -3.09 13.88
C GLU A 82 -3.79 -4.00 13.88
N GLY A 83 -2.68 -3.56 13.27
CA GLY A 83 -1.39 -4.25 13.34
C GLY A 83 -0.77 -4.31 14.76
N HIS A 84 -1.08 -3.34 15.62
CA HIS A 84 -0.63 -3.32 17.02
C HIS A 84 -1.53 -4.16 17.94
N ARG A 85 -2.80 -4.36 17.57
CA ARG A 85 -3.72 -5.28 18.28
C ARG A 85 -3.42 -6.74 17.98
N GLY A 86 -2.90 -7.04 16.80
CA GLY A 86 -2.58 -8.40 16.40
C GLY A 86 -1.90 -8.49 15.04
N ARG A 87 -1.56 -9.71 14.62
CA ARG A 87 -0.91 -9.93 13.33
C ARG A 87 -1.85 -9.55 12.18
N CYS A 88 -1.51 -8.47 11.47
CA CYS A 88 -2.26 -7.97 10.34
C CYS A 88 -1.63 -8.39 9.01
N VAL A 89 -2.47 -8.75 8.03
CA VAL A 89 -2.08 -8.96 6.63
C VAL A 89 -2.87 -8.00 5.75
N ILE A 90 -2.15 -7.28 4.88
CA ILE A 90 -2.76 -6.49 3.80
C ILE A 90 -2.80 -7.29 2.50
N MET A 91 -3.93 -7.26 1.80
CA MET A 91 -4.08 -7.87 0.49
C MET A 91 -4.50 -6.85 -0.57
N CYS A 92 -4.01 -7.05 -1.79
CA CYS A 92 -4.41 -6.34 -2.99
C CYS A 92 -4.66 -7.35 -4.13
N SER A 93 -4.97 -6.91 -5.34
CA SER A 93 -5.27 -7.82 -6.47
C SER A 93 -4.04 -8.41 -7.19
N GLU A 94 -2.83 -7.90 -6.92
CA GLU A 94 -1.61 -8.27 -7.63
C GLU A 94 -0.72 -9.15 -6.75
N ALA A 95 -0.25 -10.27 -7.29
CA ALA A 95 0.58 -11.23 -6.58
C ALA A 95 1.98 -10.66 -6.30
N VAL A 96 2.47 -9.79 -7.18
CA VAL A 96 3.83 -9.24 -7.15
C VAL A 96 3.86 -7.84 -6.54
N TRP A 97 4.50 -7.66 -5.39
CA TRP A 97 4.37 -6.42 -4.60
C TRP A 97 4.87 -5.16 -5.30
N TRP A 98 5.92 -5.27 -6.12
CA TRP A 98 6.49 -4.11 -6.81
C TRP A 98 5.64 -3.60 -7.98
N ARG A 99 4.59 -4.32 -8.36
CA ARG A 99 3.67 -3.96 -9.46
C ARG A 99 2.36 -3.35 -8.96
N CYS A 100 2.18 -3.17 -7.65
CA CYS A 100 0.95 -2.63 -7.10
C CYS A 100 1.17 -1.60 -5.98
N HIS A 101 0.07 -0.93 -5.63
CA HIS A 101 0.02 0.17 -4.66
C HIS A 101 0.48 -0.23 -3.24
N ARG A 102 0.46 -1.53 -2.89
CA ARG A 102 0.95 -1.97 -1.58
C ARG A 102 2.44 -1.67 -1.38
N ARG A 103 3.22 -1.50 -2.46
CA ARG A 103 4.60 -0.99 -2.39
C ARG A 103 4.69 0.35 -1.66
N ILE A 104 3.85 1.31 -2.04
CA ILE A 104 3.81 2.63 -1.41
C ILE A 104 3.26 2.52 0.02
N VAL A 105 2.25 1.68 0.26
CA VAL A 105 1.76 1.44 1.63
C VAL A 105 2.86 0.87 2.53
N SER A 106 3.69 -0.06 2.02
CA SER A 106 4.84 -0.61 2.74
C SER A 106 5.87 0.46 3.08
N ASP A 107 6.17 1.38 2.16
CA ASP A 107 7.10 2.49 2.45
C ASP A 107 6.59 3.35 3.60
N TYR A 108 5.30 3.68 3.62
CA TYR A 108 4.67 4.45 4.69
C TYR A 108 4.64 3.71 6.03
N LEU A 109 4.45 2.38 6.03
CA LEU A 109 4.54 1.57 7.25
C LEU A 109 5.98 1.56 7.79
N ILE A 110 6.99 1.36 6.92
CA ILE A 110 8.41 1.41 7.30
C ILE A 110 8.79 2.81 7.83
N ALA A 111 8.31 3.88 7.18
CA ALA A 111 8.52 5.26 7.63
C ALA A 111 7.96 5.53 9.04
N ARG A 112 6.99 4.72 9.50
CA ARG A 112 6.44 4.77 10.85
C ARG A 112 7.03 3.73 11.81
N GLY A 113 8.11 3.07 11.42
CA GLY A 113 8.84 2.11 12.24
C GLY A 113 8.22 0.72 12.30
N GLU A 114 7.24 0.41 11.45
CA GLU A 114 6.61 -0.91 11.43
C GLU A 114 7.48 -1.94 10.71
N SER A 115 7.51 -3.18 11.21
CA SER A 115 8.11 -4.30 10.50
C SER A 115 7.18 -4.81 9.41
N VAL A 116 7.63 -4.77 8.15
CA VAL A 116 6.81 -5.19 7.00
C VAL A 116 7.49 -6.34 6.26
N PHE A 117 6.70 -7.36 5.90
CA PHE A 117 7.16 -8.52 5.13
C PHE A 117 6.24 -8.76 3.92
N HIS A 118 6.83 -9.09 2.78
CA HIS A 118 6.11 -9.53 1.59
C HIS A 118 5.92 -11.05 1.60
N ILE A 119 4.67 -11.48 1.46
CA ILE A 119 4.33 -12.90 1.28
C ILE A 119 4.49 -13.24 -0.19
N MET A 120 5.52 -14.02 -0.52
CA MET A 120 5.92 -14.38 -1.88
C MET A 120 5.63 -15.86 -2.21
N GLY A 121 4.97 -16.58 -1.31
CA GLY A 121 4.60 -17.98 -1.44
C GLY A 121 4.28 -18.60 -0.08
N LYS A 122 3.95 -19.90 -0.07
CA LYS A 122 3.51 -20.63 1.14
C LYS A 122 4.47 -20.50 2.33
N GLU A 123 5.77 -20.42 2.07
CA GLU A 123 6.82 -20.39 3.10
C GLU A 123 7.91 -19.36 2.78
N ARG A 124 7.59 -18.37 1.92
CA ARG A 124 8.54 -17.34 1.50
C ARG A 124 8.06 -15.97 1.98
N LEU A 125 8.72 -15.48 3.01
CA LEU A 125 8.58 -14.11 3.51
C LEU A 125 9.85 -13.33 3.16
N GLU A 126 9.68 -12.14 2.62
CA GLU A 126 10.80 -11.23 2.32
C GLU A 126 10.63 -9.96 3.13
N PRO A 127 11.64 -9.52 3.92
CA PRO A 127 11.59 -8.21 4.55
C PRO A 127 11.39 -7.12 3.49
N ALA A 128 10.42 -6.24 3.70
CA ALA A 128 10.26 -5.08 2.86
C ALA A 128 11.36 -4.06 3.16
N SER A 129 11.84 -3.38 2.13
CA SER A 129 12.72 -2.23 2.25
C SER A 129 12.06 -1.02 1.60
N LEU A 130 12.50 0.18 2.01
CA LEU A 130 12.04 1.40 1.35
C LEU A 130 12.35 1.33 -0.14
N THR A 131 11.40 1.75 -0.96
CA THR A 131 11.60 2.00 -2.37
C THR A 131 12.87 2.84 -2.57
N PRO A 132 13.83 2.41 -3.41
CA PRO A 132 15.01 3.21 -3.71
C PRO A 132 14.61 4.61 -4.21
N GLY A 133 15.16 5.65 -3.59
CA GLY A 133 14.81 7.05 -3.87
C GLY A 133 13.62 7.61 -3.09
N ALA A 134 12.95 6.80 -2.25
CA ALA A 134 11.95 7.29 -1.32
C ALA A 134 12.61 8.14 -0.21
N ILE A 135 12.01 9.28 0.11
CA ILE A 135 12.48 10.19 1.17
C ILE A 135 11.39 10.32 2.22
N ILE A 136 11.71 9.93 3.46
CA ILE A 136 10.83 10.12 4.62
C ILE A 136 10.92 11.59 5.07
N GLN A 137 9.78 12.26 5.14
CA GLN A 137 9.66 13.62 5.64
C GLN A 137 9.54 13.64 7.17
N PRO A 138 9.80 14.78 7.85
CA PRO A 138 9.71 14.89 9.30
C PRO A 138 8.33 14.55 9.90
N ASP A 139 7.25 14.74 9.13
CA ASP A 139 5.88 14.39 9.52
C ASP A 139 5.54 12.90 9.27
N GLY A 140 6.52 12.12 8.79
CA GLY A 140 6.37 10.72 8.45
C GLY A 140 5.61 10.46 7.15
N THR A 141 5.39 11.48 6.31
CA THR A 141 5.02 11.27 4.91
C THR A 141 6.21 10.78 4.09
N VAL A 142 5.93 10.16 2.95
CA VAL A 142 6.96 9.66 2.03
C VAL A 142 6.76 10.29 0.67
N VAL A 143 7.81 10.91 0.15
CA VAL A 143 7.87 11.50 -1.18
C VAL A 143 8.89 10.78 -2.04
N TYR A 144 8.74 10.87 -3.36
CA TYR A 144 9.54 10.11 -4.32
C TYR A 144 10.07 11.04 -5.42
N PRO A 145 11.01 11.95 -5.12
CA PRO A 145 11.55 12.86 -6.13
C PRO A 145 12.38 12.10 -7.17
N GLN A 146 12.49 12.66 -8.38
CA GLN A 146 13.46 12.14 -9.34
C GLN A 146 14.88 12.30 -8.79
N VAL A 147 15.67 11.24 -8.90
CA VAL A 147 17.11 11.34 -8.60
C VAL A 147 17.71 12.27 -9.64
N GLN A 148 18.18 13.44 -9.21
CA GLN A 148 19.04 14.26 -10.04
C GLN A 148 20.35 13.51 -10.18
N HIS A 149 20.65 12.99 -11.37
CA HIS A 149 22.01 12.64 -11.71
C HIS A 149 22.80 13.94 -11.70
N SER A 150 23.56 14.19 -10.63
CA SER A 150 24.67 15.13 -10.70
C SER A 150 25.70 14.48 -11.61
N ASP A 151 25.78 14.93 -12.86
CA ASP A 151 26.94 14.65 -13.71
C ASP A 151 28.18 15.16 -12.96
N ALA A 152 29.02 14.22 -12.51
CA ALA A 152 30.33 14.45 -11.96
C ALA A 152 31.38 13.92 -12.93
#